data_AF-A0A3B3ZCN7-F1
#
_entry.id   AF-A0A3B3ZCN7-F1
#
_cell.length_a   1.000
_cell.length_b   1.000
_cell.length_c   1.000
_cell.angle_alpha   90.00
_cell.angle_beta   90.00
_cell.angle_gamma   90.00
#
_symmetry.space_group_name_H-M   'P 1'
#
loop_
_entity.id
_entity.type
_entity.pdbx_description
1 polymer ?
#
loop_
_entity_poly.entity_id
_entity_poly.type
_entity_poly.pdbx_seq_one_letter_code
_entity_poly.pdbx_strand_id
1 'polypeptide(L)'
;MGNSYAGQLRTTRFEEVLHNSIEASLRSNTVVPRPVFAQLYLETERPLTQNGRAENNDYDDDEEEGSDSNSPPIPYQMKPPPEGSCTTDGFCQAGRDLRLASLASAPLDVPPGFILVGVKSQSLQDNVLVCAVDHRFLPDEQGCNALLGFLGNCMGCGQQGFRYFTEFANHINLKLSTQPKKQKHLKYHLYRNNNGVLVKGAPICWRGHVARGASNSTGCGEKAAVPRVRHRRLQHTEPGPGLLRQGQLPHPGPSL
;
A
#
# COMPACT_ATOMS: atom_id res chain seq x y z
N MET A 1 22.83 62.00 5.32
CA MET A 1 22.83 61.72 3.87
C MET A 1 23.65 60.47 3.65
N GLY A 2 23.00 59.33 3.44
CA GLY A 2 23.66 58.05 3.22
C GLY A 2 23.97 57.84 1.73
N ASN A 3 25.20 57.41 1.43
CA ASN A 3 25.59 57.01 0.08
C ASN A 3 25.44 55.50 -0.09
N SER A 4 24.47 55.09 -0.91
CA SER A 4 24.21 53.70 -1.29
C SER A 4 24.82 53.41 -2.66
N TYR A 5 26.08 53.01 -2.78
CA TYR A 5 26.61 52.42 -4.02
C TYR A 5 27.83 51.55 -3.74
N ALA A 6 27.62 50.32 -3.25
CA ALA A 6 28.71 49.35 -3.09
C ALA A 6 28.31 47.88 -3.35
N GLY A 7 27.22 47.62 -4.10
CA GLY A 7 26.75 46.25 -4.36
C GLY A 7 26.27 45.94 -5.77
N GLN A 8 26.16 46.93 -6.66
CA GLN A 8 25.35 46.77 -7.89
C GLN A 8 26.13 46.37 -9.15
N LEU A 9 27.47 46.38 -9.12
CA LEU A 9 28.29 46.22 -10.33
C LEU A 9 28.58 44.77 -10.71
N ARG A 10 28.33 43.78 -9.83
CA ARG A 10 28.61 42.36 -10.12
C ARG A 10 27.41 41.55 -10.59
N THR A 11 26.19 42.01 -10.32
CA THR A 11 24.97 41.32 -10.76
C THR A 11 24.66 41.64 -12.22
N THR A 12 24.77 42.91 -12.62
CA THR A 12 24.43 43.36 -13.98
C THR A 12 25.22 42.66 -15.07
N ARG A 13 26.55 42.51 -14.89
CA ARG A 13 27.39 41.83 -15.88
C ARG A 13 27.06 40.33 -16.01
N PHE A 14 26.69 39.68 -14.92
CA PHE A 14 26.29 38.27 -14.95
C PHE A 14 24.89 38.11 -15.55
N GLU A 15 23.97 38.99 -15.20
CA GLU A 15 22.61 39.03 -15.71
C GLU A 15 22.59 39.29 -17.22
N GLU A 16 23.39 40.22 -17.72
CA GLU A 16 23.54 40.49 -19.16
C GLU A 16 24.17 39.31 -19.92
N VAL A 17 25.14 38.62 -19.31
CA VAL A 17 25.75 37.42 -19.91
C VAL A 17 24.76 36.25 -19.94
N LEU A 18 23.95 36.07 -18.90
CA LEU A 18 22.88 35.08 -18.87
C LEU A 18 21.82 35.39 -19.93
N HIS A 19 21.37 36.64 -19.99
CA HIS A 19 20.37 37.08 -20.97
C HIS A 19 20.90 36.87 -22.40
N ASN A 20 22.16 37.22 -22.68
CA ASN A 20 22.80 36.94 -23.97
C ASN A 20 22.91 35.43 -24.28
N SER A 21 23.26 34.61 -23.28
CA SER A 21 23.38 33.16 -23.48
C SER A 21 22.04 32.50 -23.79
N ILE A 22 20.96 32.94 -23.14
CA ILE A 22 19.60 32.45 -23.38
C ILE A 22 19.13 32.90 -24.76
N GLU A 23 19.33 34.17 -25.10
CA GLU A 23 18.98 34.71 -26.41
C GLU A 23 19.76 34.06 -27.56
N ALA A 24 21.05 33.76 -27.36
CA ALA A 24 21.88 33.05 -28.33
C ALA A 24 21.40 31.61 -28.53
N SER A 25 21.02 30.92 -27.45
CA SER A 25 20.49 29.56 -27.50
C SER A 25 19.14 29.52 -28.24
N LEU A 26 18.23 30.45 -27.95
CA LEU A 26 16.92 30.54 -28.61
C LEU A 26 16.99 30.95 -30.08
N ARG A 27 18.01 31.72 -30.48
CA ARG A 27 18.26 32.08 -31.89
C ARG A 27 19.10 31.06 -32.65
N SER A 28 19.72 30.11 -31.95
CA SER A 28 20.49 29.05 -32.60
C SER A 28 19.57 27.98 -33.17
N ASN A 29 19.64 27.76 -34.49
CA ASN A 29 18.91 26.69 -35.18
C ASN A 29 19.70 25.36 -35.17
N THR A 30 20.69 25.23 -34.29
CA THR A 30 21.44 23.99 -34.13
C THR A 30 20.59 23.03 -33.31
N VAL A 31 20.09 21.97 -33.96
CA VAL A 31 19.51 20.82 -33.27
C VAL A 31 20.57 20.30 -32.31
N VAL A 32 20.39 20.58 -31.02
CA VAL A 32 21.22 20.02 -29.97
C VAL A 32 21.09 18.50 -30.08
N PRO A 33 22.18 17.75 -30.34
CA PRO A 33 22.11 16.30 -30.36
C PRO A 33 21.50 15.87 -29.03
N ARG A 34 20.42 15.06 -29.07
CA ARG A 34 19.80 14.63 -27.82
C ARG A 34 20.89 13.97 -26.97
N PRO A 35 21.03 14.36 -25.69
CA PRO A 35 22.00 13.69 -24.83
C PRO A 35 21.70 12.19 -24.83
N VAL A 36 22.74 11.36 -24.88
CA VAL A 36 22.64 9.89 -25.03
C VAL A 36 21.62 9.27 -24.07
N PHE A 37 21.50 9.85 -22.88
CA PHE A 37 20.51 9.46 -21.87
C PHE A 37 19.04 9.55 -22.36
N ALA A 38 18.70 10.57 -23.15
CA ALA A 38 17.36 10.74 -23.69
C ALA A 38 17.05 9.76 -24.84
N GLN A 39 18.05 9.30 -25.60
CA GLN A 39 17.85 8.25 -26.59
C GLN A 39 17.50 6.92 -25.90
N LEU A 40 18.30 6.52 -24.90
CA LEU A 40 18.08 5.25 -24.20
C LEU A 40 16.73 5.15 -23.50
N TYR A 41 16.21 6.25 -22.95
CA TYR A 41 14.93 6.23 -22.22
C TYR A 41 13.69 6.36 -23.13
N LEU A 42 13.78 7.15 -24.21
CA LEU A 42 12.64 7.41 -25.13
C LEU A 42 12.51 6.39 -26.27
N GLU A 43 13.54 5.58 -26.57
CA GLU A 43 13.47 4.50 -27.59
C GLU A 43 12.94 3.17 -27.05
N THR A 44 12.38 3.12 -25.84
CA THR A 44 11.83 1.89 -25.23
C THR A 44 10.55 1.37 -25.90
N GLU A 45 9.98 2.08 -26.88
CA GLU A 45 8.83 1.62 -27.67
C GLU A 45 9.28 1.01 -29.01
N ARG A 46 9.89 -0.19 -28.97
CA ARG A 46 9.89 -1.18 -30.08
C ARG A 46 10.28 -2.59 -29.58
N PRO A 47 9.62 -3.67 -30.08
CA PRO A 47 9.45 -4.91 -29.31
C PRO A 47 10.58 -5.94 -29.46
N LEU A 48 10.88 -6.60 -28.32
CA LEU A 48 11.35 -7.98 -28.12
C LEU A 48 12.28 -8.61 -29.18
N THR A 49 13.59 -8.66 -28.89
CA THR A 49 14.44 -9.83 -29.18
C THR A 49 15.64 -9.93 -28.21
N GLN A 50 15.66 -11.03 -27.45
CA GLN A 50 16.82 -11.89 -27.17
C GLN A 50 17.98 -11.40 -26.26
N ASN A 51 18.02 -12.04 -25.08
CA ASN A 51 19.16 -12.56 -24.31
C ASN A 51 20.39 -11.68 -24.02
N GLY A 52 20.67 -11.52 -22.72
CA GLY A 52 22.03 -11.75 -22.22
C GLY A 52 22.50 -10.85 -21.07
N ARG A 53 22.88 -11.52 -19.96
CA ARG A 53 23.83 -11.10 -18.91
C ARG A 53 23.38 -10.04 -17.90
N ALA A 54 23.07 -10.55 -16.71
CA ALA A 54 23.16 -9.85 -15.45
C ALA A 54 24.61 -9.86 -14.95
N GLU A 55 25.24 -8.69 -14.81
CA GLU A 55 26.42 -8.50 -13.95
C GLU A 55 26.35 -7.10 -13.32
N ASN A 56 26.41 -7.11 -11.98
CA ASN A 56 26.77 -6.03 -11.05
C ASN A 56 26.11 -4.65 -11.19
N ASN A 57 25.16 -4.39 -10.28
CA ASN A 57 24.87 -3.06 -9.79
C ASN A 57 25.16 -3.03 -8.29
N ASP A 58 26.40 -2.71 -7.94
CA ASP A 58 26.64 -1.91 -6.74
C ASP A 58 26.09 -0.53 -7.09
N TYR A 59 25.15 -0.05 -6.28
CA TYR A 59 24.80 1.35 -6.26
C TYR A 59 25.03 1.81 -4.84
N ASP A 60 26.06 2.65 -4.77
CA ASP A 60 26.46 3.56 -3.72
C ASP A 60 25.26 4.08 -2.91
N ASP A 61 25.45 4.01 -1.60
CA ASP A 61 24.61 4.56 -0.55
C ASP A 61 24.84 6.07 -0.59
N ASP A 62 23.98 6.84 -1.28
CA ASP A 62 23.96 8.29 -1.11
C ASP A 62 23.43 8.60 0.30
N GLU A 63 24.37 8.60 1.24
CA GLU A 63 24.29 9.25 2.54
C GLU A 63 24.03 10.76 2.31
N GLU A 64 22.76 11.18 2.23
CA GLU A 64 22.42 12.58 2.52
C GLU A 64 22.52 12.83 4.04
N GLU A 65 23.75 12.80 4.56
CA GLU A 65 24.14 13.63 5.69
C GLU A 65 24.50 15.03 5.17
N GLY A 66 23.74 16.04 5.59
CA GLY A 66 24.23 17.43 5.57
C GLY A 66 23.39 18.44 4.81
N SER A 67 22.16 18.70 5.25
CA SER A 67 21.60 20.06 5.14
C SER A 67 20.57 20.30 6.24
N ASP A 68 21.00 20.91 7.35
CA ASP A 68 20.14 21.47 8.41
C ASP A 68 19.36 22.69 7.90
N SER A 69 18.50 22.48 6.90
CA SER A 69 17.55 23.50 6.49
C SER A 69 16.43 23.54 7.53
N ASN A 70 16.45 24.55 8.39
CA ASN A 70 15.41 24.82 9.42
C ASN A 70 14.06 25.26 8.81
N SER A 71 13.77 24.84 7.57
CA SER A 71 12.51 25.12 6.90
C SER A 71 11.46 24.13 7.41
N PRO A 72 10.28 24.59 7.85
CA PRO A 72 9.19 23.67 8.17
C PRO A 72 8.90 22.80 6.95
N PRO A 73 8.63 21.49 7.12
CA PRO A 73 8.36 20.60 6.00
C PRO A 73 7.20 21.15 5.18
N ILE A 74 7.42 21.32 3.86
CA ILE A 74 6.40 21.85 2.96
C ILE A 74 5.16 20.95 3.05
N PRO A 75 3.99 21.50 3.45
CA PRO A 75 2.76 20.73 3.50
C PRO A 75 2.46 20.12 2.14
N TYR A 76 2.13 18.83 2.10
CA TYR A 76 1.75 18.18 0.86
C TYR A 76 0.45 18.81 0.33
N GLN A 77 0.54 19.57 -0.76
CA GLN A 77 -0.62 20.13 -1.45
C GLN A 77 -1.10 19.13 -2.50
N MET A 78 -2.28 18.56 -2.27
CA MET A 78 -2.97 17.81 -3.30
C MET A 78 -3.56 18.73 -4.36
N LYS A 79 -3.70 18.22 -5.59
CA LYS A 79 -4.51 18.89 -6.61
C LYS A 79 -5.90 19.19 -6.03
N PRO A 80 -6.43 20.41 -6.22
CA PRO A 80 -7.79 20.72 -5.83
C PRO A 80 -8.76 19.69 -6.41
N PRO A 81 -9.74 19.21 -5.64
CA PRO A 81 -10.80 18.37 -6.16
C PRO A 81 -11.52 19.09 -7.33
N PRO A 82 -12.00 18.35 -8.35
CA PRO A 82 -12.79 18.94 -9.43
C PRO A 82 -13.97 19.76 -8.88
N GLU A 83 -14.34 20.83 -9.56
CA GLU A 83 -15.49 21.65 -9.16
C GLU A 83 -16.76 20.80 -9.04
N GLY A 84 -17.51 20.99 -7.94
CA GLY A 84 -18.72 20.21 -7.64
C GLY A 84 -18.48 18.82 -7.03
N SER A 85 -17.23 18.39 -6.84
CA SER A 85 -16.95 17.14 -6.14
C SER A 85 -17.07 17.27 -4.61
N CYS A 86 -17.49 16.19 -3.96
CA CYS A 86 -17.55 16.11 -2.50
C CYS A 86 -16.12 16.17 -1.93
N THR A 87 -15.94 16.95 -0.87
CA THR A 87 -14.65 17.11 -0.16
C THR A 87 -14.73 16.69 1.31
N THR A 88 -15.85 16.09 1.70
CA THR A 88 -16.18 15.70 3.08
C THR A 88 -15.37 14.49 3.51
N ASP A 89 -14.77 14.58 4.69
CA ASP A 89 -14.03 13.48 5.31
C ASP A 89 -14.91 12.24 5.48
N GLY A 90 -14.39 11.10 5.02
CA GLY A 90 -15.10 9.82 5.06
C GLY A 90 -15.99 9.54 3.86
N PHE A 91 -16.06 10.46 2.89
CA PHE A 91 -16.80 10.29 1.64
C PHE A 91 -15.85 10.36 0.45
N CYS A 92 -16.16 9.64 -0.64
CA CYS A 92 -15.45 9.84 -1.91
C CYS A 92 -15.92 11.13 -2.62
N GLN A 93 -15.21 11.52 -3.67
CA GLN A 93 -15.55 12.69 -4.51
C GLN A 93 -16.95 12.66 -5.12
N ALA A 94 -17.57 11.48 -5.26
CA ALA A 94 -18.97 11.34 -5.69
C ALA A 94 -19.99 11.46 -4.53
N GLY A 95 -19.55 11.81 -3.31
CA GLY A 95 -20.41 11.97 -2.14
C GLY A 95 -20.89 10.67 -1.52
N ARG A 96 -20.21 9.54 -1.78
CA ARG A 96 -20.59 8.22 -1.24
C ARG A 96 -19.77 7.93 0.00
N ASP A 97 -20.44 7.48 1.06
CA ASP A 97 -19.83 7.17 2.34
C ASP A 97 -18.93 5.94 2.25
N LEU A 98 -17.71 6.06 2.75
CA LEU A 98 -16.69 5.01 2.75
C LEU A 98 -16.43 4.44 4.14
N ARG A 99 -17.06 5.00 5.19
CA ARG A 99 -16.79 4.58 6.56
C ARG A 99 -17.23 3.13 6.75
N LEU A 100 -16.40 2.37 7.46
CA LEU A 100 -16.66 0.97 7.79
C LEU A 100 -18.02 0.81 8.46
N ALA A 101 -18.40 1.72 9.37
CA ALA A 101 -19.70 1.70 10.03
C ALA A 101 -20.88 1.76 9.03
N SER A 102 -20.74 2.54 7.96
CA SER A 102 -21.78 2.71 6.95
C SER A 102 -21.82 1.54 5.95
N LEU A 103 -20.66 0.97 5.62
CA LEU A 103 -20.53 -0.14 4.68
C LEU A 103 -20.60 -1.52 5.35
N ALA A 104 -20.74 -1.58 6.68
CA ALA A 104 -20.67 -2.81 7.47
C ALA A 104 -21.63 -3.89 6.97
N SER A 105 -22.89 -3.52 6.69
CA SER A 105 -23.93 -4.47 6.25
C SER A 105 -24.25 -4.36 4.76
N ALA A 106 -23.61 -3.43 4.03
CA ALA A 106 -23.87 -3.22 2.62
C ALA A 106 -23.35 -4.41 1.79
N PRO A 107 -24.08 -4.90 0.77
CA PRO A 107 -23.51 -5.83 -0.20
C PRO A 107 -22.39 -5.11 -0.97
N LEU A 108 -21.18 -5.66 -0.93
CA LEU A 108 -20.01 -5.11 -1.61
C LEU A 108 -19.55 -6.12 -2.65
N ASP A 109 -19.51 -5.71 -3.91
CA ASP A 109 -18.94 -6.51 -4.98
C ASP A 109 -17.43 -6.24 -5.06
N VAL A 110 -16.64 -7.28 -4.80
CA VAL A 110 -15.17 -7.19 -4.78
C VAL A 110 -14.63 -7.99 -5.95
N PRO A 111 -13.97 -7.34 -6.93
CA PRO A 111 -13.45 -8.03 -8.10
C PRO A 111 -12.43 -9.13 -7.72
N PRO A 112 -12.31 -10.21 -8.52
CA PRO A 112 -11.31 -11.25 -8.28
C PRO A 112 -9.90 -10.67 -8.17
N GLY A 113 -9.14 -11.14 -7.19
CA GLY A 113 -7.78 -10.66 -6.92
C GLY A 113 -7.72 -9.35 -6.13
N PHE A 114 -8.85 -8.72 -5.80
CA PHE A 114 -8.90 -7.60 -4.87
C PHE A 114 -9.31 -8.08 -3.47
N ILE A 115 -8.82 -7.37 -2.46
CA ILE A 115 -9.18 -7.59 -1.06
C ILE A 115 -9.61 -6.28 -0.41
N LEU A 116 -10.53 -6.37 0.55
CA LEU A 116 -11.00 -5.21 1.29
C LEU A 116 -9.97 -4.80 2.34
N VAL A 117 -9.64 -3.51 2.34
CA VAL A 117 -8.63 -2.90 3.19
C VAL A 117 -9.22 -1.70 3.92
N GLY A 118 -8.85 -1.60 5.19
CA GLY A 118 -9.12 -0.46 6.05
C GLY A 118 -8.05 0.60 5.92
N VAL A 119 -8.45 1.79 5.48
CA VAL A 119 -7.62 3.00 5.41
C VAL A 119 -7.84 3.84 6.65
N LYS A 120 -6.75 4.24 7.33
CA LYS A 120 -6.80 5.16 8.46
C LYS A 120 -6.53 6.60 8.00
N SER A 121 -7.46 7.50 8.32
CA SER A 121 -7.24 8.95 8.22
C SER A 121 -6.69 9.49 9.54
N GLN A 122 -5.85 10.52 9.47
CA GLN A 122 -5.40 11.25 10.67
C GLN A 122 -6.51 12.15 11.22
N SER A 123 -7.39 12.66 10.35
CA SER A 123 -8.52 13.53 10.73
C SER A 123 -9.68 12.74 11.36
N LEU A 124 -9.77 11.44 11.11
CA LEU A 124 -10.84 10.57 11.61
C LEU A 124 -10.26 9.45 12.47
N GLN A 125 -9.91 9.75 13.72
CA GLN A 125 -9.16 8.82 14.56
C GLN A 125 -9.91 7.51 14.86
N ASP A 126 -11.25 7.57 14.90
CA ASP A 126 -12.12 6.43 15.20
C ASP A 126 -12.75 5.78 13.95
N ASN A 127 -12.66 6.42 12.78
CA ASN A 127 -13.26 5.86 11.55
C ASN A 127 -12.21 5.21 10.66
N VAL A 128 -12.54 4.01 10.19
CA VAL A 128 -11.80 3.30 9.14
C VAL A 128 -12.56 3.47 7.83
N LEU A 129 -11.86 3.85 6.76
CA LEU A 129 -12.46 3.89 5.42
C LEU A 129 -12.23 2.56 4.70
N VAL A 130 -13.21 2.13 3.93
CA VAL A 130 -13.17 0.86 3.20
C VAL A 130 -12.76 1.11 1.75
N CYS A 131 -11.70 0.45 1.31
CA CYS A 131 -11.32 0.36 -0.09
C CYS A 131 -11.10 -1.09 -0.51
N ALA A 132 -11.09 -1.36 -1.82
CA ALA A 132 -10.57 -2.62 -2.35
C ALA A 132 -9.22 -2.37 -3.02
N VAL A 133 -8.25 -3.24 -2.76
CA VAL A 133 -6.89 -3.14 -3.31
C VAL A 133 -6.50 -4.50 -3.88
N ASP A 134 -5.84 -4.51 -5.04
CA ASP A 134 -5.31 -5.74 -5.64
C ASP A 134 -4.25 -6.35 -4.70
N HIS A 135 -4.44 -7.62 -4.37
CA HIS A 135 -3.64 -8.34 -3.37
C HIS A 135 -2.14 -8.32 -3.67
N ARG A 136 -1.74 -8.23 -4.95
CA ARG A 136 -0.31 -8.20 -5.34
C ARG A 136 0.42 -6.96 -4.84
N PHE A 137 -0.30 -5.87 -4.55
CA PHE A 137 0.30 -4.63 -4.03
C PHE A 137 0.28 -4.54 -2.50
N LEU A 138 -0.19 -5.59 -1.84
CA LEU A 138 -0.21 -5.74 -0.40
C LEU A 138 0.78 -6.84 -0.02
N PRO A 139 1.40 -6.75 1.17
CA PRO A 139 2.25 -7.80 1.65
C PRO A 139 1.43 -9.04 2.00
N ASP A 140 2.06 -10.21 1.87
CA ASP A 140 1.54 -11.46 2.41
C ASP A 140 1.55 -11.49 3.95
N GLU A 141 1.14 -12.60 4.54
CA GLU A 141 1.11 -12.79 6.00
C GLU A 141 2.50 -12.68 6.65
N GLN A 142 3.58 -12.95 5.89
CA GLN A 142 4.96 -12.81 6.36
C GLN A 142 5.48 -11.36 6.24
N GLY A 143 4.73 -10.49 5.56
CA GLY A 143 5.13 -9.12 5.30
C GLY A 143 5.89 -8.93 3.98
N CYS A 144 5.94 -9.97 3.14
CA CYS A 144 6.76 -10.04 1.94
C CYS A 144 5.92 -9.92 0.66
N ASN A 145 6.59 -9.92 -0.50
CA ASN A 145 5.98 -10.08 -1.83
C ASN A 145 5.00 -9.00 -2.30
N ALA A 146 5.02 -7.81 -1.71
CA ALA A 146 4.24 -6.67 -2.18
C ALA A 146 4.92 -6.00 -3.39
N LEU A 147 4.23 -5.93 -4.53
CA LEU A 147 4.66 -5.15 -5.69
C LEU A 147 4.75 -3.66 -5.37
N LEU A 148 5.72 -3.00 -6.01
CA LEU A 148 5.79 -1.55 -6.06
C LEU A 148 4.59 -1.01 -6.85
N GLY A 149 4.04 0.12 -6.43
CA GLY A 149 2.86 0.73 -7.03
C GLY A 149 1.59 0.47 -6.24
N PHE A 150 0.44 0.67 -6.88
CA PHE A 150 -0.88 0.57 -6.28
C PHE A 150 -1.92 0.22 -7.35
N LEU A 151 -2.95 -0.53 -6.97
CA LEU A 151 -4.14 -0.69 -7.77
C LEU A 151 -5.32 -0.80 -6.82
N GLY A 152 -6.17 0.23 -6.80
CA GLY A 152 -7.29 0.33 -5.89
C GLY A 152 -8.60 0.67 -6.58
N ASN A 153 -9.69 0.31 -5.92
CA ASN A 153 -11.07 0.62 -6.31
C ASN A 153 -11.79 1.30 -5.14
N CYS A 154 -12.63 2.27 -5.46
CA CYS A 154 -13.45 3.00 -4.50
C CYS A 154 -14.74 2.23 -4.20
N MET A 155 -14.94 1.81 -2.96
CA MET A 155 -16.13 1.03 -2.56
C MET A 155 -17.41 1.86 -2.41
N GLY A 156 -17.30 3.19 -2.43
CA GLY A 156 -18.45 4.08 -2.32
C GLY A 156 -19.13 4.34 -3.66
N CYS A 157 -18.35 4.73 -4.68
CA CYS A 157 -18.86 5.04 -6.02
C CYS A 157 -18.59 3.95 -7.06
N GLY A 158 -17.80 2.93 -6.74
CA GLY A 158 -17.47 1.84 -7.65
C GLY A 158 -16.41 2.18 -8.70
N GLN A 159 -15.82 3.38 -8.69
CA GLN A 159 -14.74 3.73 -9.62
C GLN A 159 -13.52 2.81 -9.39
N GLN A 160 -12.97 2.27 -10.47
CA GLN A 160 -11.93 1.24 -10.43
C GLN A 160 -10.64 1.72 -11.10
N GLY A 161 -9.54 1.03 -10.82
CA GLY A 161 -8.32 1.15 -11.61
C GLY A 161 -7.40 2.31 -11.20
N PHE A 162 -7.47 2.79 -9.97
CA PHE A 162 -6.54 3.81 -9.48
C PHE A 162 -5.13 3.23 -9.37
N ARG A 163 -4.22 3.66 -10.25
CA ARG A 163 -2.84 3.14 -10.34
C ARG A 163 -1.86 3.81 -9.37
N TYR A 164 -2.21 4.99 -8.89
CA TYR A 164 -1.40 5.77 -7.97
C TYR A 164 -2.15 6.01 -6.67
N PHE A 165 -1.48 5.73 -5.54
CA PHE A 165 -2.09 5.92 -4.23
C PHE A 165 -2.39 7.40 -3.95
N THR A 166 -1.63 8.33 -4.53
CA THR A 166 -1.89 9.77 -4.49
C THR A 166 -3.26 10.10 -5.08
N GLU A 167 -3.53 9.66 -6.31
CA GLU A 167 -4.82 9.87 -6.98
C GLU A 167 -5.98 9.23 -6.21
N PHE A 168 -5.74 8.02 -5.69
CA PHE A 168 -6.75 7.34 -4.89
C PHE A 168 -7.05 8.08 -3.58
N ALA A 169 -6.02 8.51 -2.85
CA ALA A 169 -6.16 9.29 -1.62
C ALA A 169 -6.94 10.58 -1.87
N ASN A 170 -6.68 11.25 -2.99
CA ASN A 170 -7.44 12.43 -3.41
C ASN A 170 -8.91 12.10 -3.64
N HIS A 171 -9.18 11.00 -4.34
CA HIS A 171 -10.54 10.57 -4.68
C HIS A 171 -11.38 10.23 -3.44
N ILE A 172 -10.78 9.63 -2.41
CA ILE A 172 -11.49 9.26 -1.17
C ILE A 172 -11.47 10.37 -0.11
N ASN A 173 -11.05 11.58 -0.48
CA ASN A 173 -10.89 12.73 0.44
C ASN A 173 -10.03 12.42 1.68
N LEU A 174 -8.99 11.60 1.51
CA LEU A 174 -8.10 11.27 2.61
C LEU A 174 -7.28 12.52 2.98
N LYS A 175 -7.40 12.97 4.24
CA LYS A 175 -6.58 14.09 4.75
C LYS A 175 -5.18 13.61 5.09
N LEU A 176 -4.19 14.31 4.55
CA LEU A 176 -2.77 13.96 4.62
C LEU A 176 -1.98 15.16 5.12
N SER A 177 -1.11 14.97 6.11
CA SER A 177 -0.13 15.99 6.52
C SER A 177 1.18 15.90 5.73
N THR A 178 1.44 14.75 5.12
CA THR A 178 2.68 14.43 4.39
C THR A 178 2.33 13.77 3.07
N GLN A 179 3.32 13.55 2.20
CA GLN A 179 3.13 12.76 0.99
C GLN A 179 2.41 11.42 1.29
N PRO A 180 1.36 11.06 0.53
CA PRO A 180 0.59 9.85 0.76
C PRO A 180 1.43 8.63 0.45
N LYS A 181 1.80 7.90 1.51
CA LYS A 181 2.46 6.60 1.41
C LYS A 181 1.43 5.51 1.71
N LYS A 182 1.21 4.57 0.79
CA LYS A 182 0.22 3.49 0.97
C LYS A 182 0.44 2.74 2.30
N GLN A 183 1.70 2.50 2.67
CA GLN A 183 2.12 1.80 3.89
C GLN A 183 1.74 2.55 5.18
N LYS A 184 1.63 3.88 5.09
CA LYS A 184 1.23 4.74 6.22
C LYS A 184 -0.27 4.68 6.48
N HIS A 185 -1.09 4.49 5.44
CA HIS A 185 -2.54 4.68 5.52
C HIS A 185 -3.34 3.38 5.44
N LEU A 186 -2.92 2.42 4.61
CA LEU A 186 -3.51 1.09 4.55
C LEU A 186 -3.08 0.31 5.80
N LYS A 187 -4.02 0.01 6.70
CA LYS A 187 -3.67 -0.54 8.02
C LYS A 187 -4.24 -1.91 8.32
N TYR A 188 -5.39 -2.27 7.79
CA TYR A 188 -6.10 -3.49 8.21
C TYR A 188 -6.66 -4.23 7.02
N HIS A 189 -6.62 -5.56 7.07
CA HIS A 189 -7.51 -6.36 6.24
C HIS A 189 -8.93 -6.27 6.81
N LEU A 190 -9.94 -6.33 5.94
CA LEU A 190 -11.34 -6.37 6.32
C LEU A 190 -11.97 -7.67 5.82
N TYR A 191 -12.85 -8.24 6.62
CA TYR A 191 -13.54 -9.49 6.27
C TYR A 191 -14.98 -9.44 6.79
N ARG A 192 -15.86 -10.26 6.21
CA ARG A 192 -17.21 -10.44 6.73
C ARG A 192 -17.21 -11.51 7.82
N ASN A 193 -17.77 -11.20 8.97
CA ASN A 193 -17.98 -12.18 10.02
C ASN A 193 -19.14 -13.14 9.67
N ASN A 194 -19.43 -14.08 10.56
CA ASN A 194 -20.49 -15.08 10.37
C ASN A 194 -21.89 -14.48 10.20
N ASN A 195 -22.10 -13.23 10.64
CA ASN A 195 -23.36 -12.49 10.48
C ASN A 195 -23.39 -11.68 9.17
N GLY A 196 -22.39 -11.83 8.31
CA GLY A 196 -22.26 -11.08 7.04
C GLY A 196 -21.81 -9.62 7.21
N VAL A 197 -21.45 -9.20 8.42
CA VAL A 197 -21.04 -7.82 8.73
C VAL A 197 -19.54 -7.66 8.48
N LEU A 198 -19.17 -6.62 7.73
CA LEU A 198 -17.78 -6.24 7.49
C LEU A 198 -17.15 -5.70 8.78
N VAL A 199 -16.07 -6.36 9.20
CA VAL A 199 -15.36 -6.02 10.43
C VAL A 199 -13.87 -5.82 10.17
N LYS A 200 -13.24 -5.10 11.10
CA LYS A 200 -11.80 -4.88 11.11
C LYS A 200 -11.06 -6.18 11.44
N GLY A 201 -10.12 -6.57 10.60
CA GLY A 201 -9.27 -7.74 10.79
C GLY A 201 -7.83 -7.41 11.14
N ALA A 202 -6.94 -8.35 10.81
CA ALA A 202 -5.53 -8.28 11.13
C ALA A 202 -4.86 -7.04 10.50
N PRO A 203 -3.87 -6.44 11.19
CA PRO A 203 -3.11 -5.34 10.63
C PRO A 203 -2.27 -5.81 9.43
N ILE A 204 -2.09 -4.95 8.44
CA ILE A 204 -1.24 -5.21 7.28
C ILE A 204 0.23 -5.11 7.72
N CYS A 205 0.99 -6.18 7.55
CA CYS A 205 2.40 -6.27 7.91
C CYS A 205 3.30 -5.64 6.84
N TRP A 206 3.48 -4.32 6.85
CA TRP A 206 4.36 -3.62 5.90
C TRP A 206 5.88 -3.84 6.11
N ARG A 207 6.28 -4.90 6.82
CA ARG A 207 7.66 -5.05 7.30
C ARG A 207 8.63 -5.43 6.17
N GLY A 208 9.31 -4.40 5.67
CA GLY A 208 10.61 -4.42 4.98
C GLY A 208 11.49 -3.23 5.39
N HIS A 209 11.19 -2.57 6.53
CA HIS A 209 12.05 -1.52 7.07
C HIS A 209 13.04 -2.15 8.05
N VAL A 210 14.27 -2.26 7.59
CA VAL A 210 15.51 -2.52 8.31
C VAL A 210 15.41 -2.23 9.82
N ALA A 211 15.44 -3.28 10.64
CA ALA A 211 15.84 -3.16 12.04
C ALA A 211 17.38 -3.12 12.07
N ARG A 212 17.97 -1.94 11.84
CA ARG A 212 19.36 -1.66 12.19
C ARG A 212 19.31 -0.69 13.38
N GLY A 213 19.87 -1.12 14.52
CA GLY A 213 20.22 -0.23 15.63
C GLY A 213 19.23 -0.13 16.79
N ALA A 214 19.00 -1.21 17.52
CA ALA A 214 18.77 -1.14 18.96
C ALA A 214 19.33 -2.41 19.62
N SER A 215 20.66 -2.50 19.66
CA SER A 215 21.32 -3.22 20.74
C SER A 215 20.97 -2.50 22.04
N ASN A 216 19.96 -3.01 22.73
CA ASN A 216 19.95 -3.00 24.18
C ASN A 216 19.23 -4.27 24.65
N SER A 217 20.05 -5.27 24.94
CA SER A 217 19.73 -6.38 25.82
C SER A 217 19.19 -5.87 27.14
N THR A 218 17.94 -6.20 27.49
CA THR A 218 17.54 -6.63 28.84
C THR A 218 16.07 -7.06 28.86
N GLY A 219 15.80 -8.24 29.44
CA GLY A 219 14.47 -8.62 29.95
C GLY A 219 13.66 -9.60 29.12
N CYS A 220 14.14 -10.85 29.01
CA CYS A 220 13.30 -11.99 28.66
C CYS A 220 12.42 -12.35 29.87
N GLY A 221 11.09 -12.30 29.73
CA GLY A 221 10.16 -12.61 30.81
C GLY A 221 8.82 -13.10 30.28
N GLU A 222 8.56 -14.39 30.53
CA GLU A 222 7.29 -15.11 30.51
C GLU A 222 6.61 -15.44 29.18
N LYS A 223 6.63 -16.74 28.86
CA LYS A 223 5.93 -17.38 27.76
C LYS A 223 4.46 -17.63 28.13
N ALA A 224 3.52 -17.08 27.37
CA ALA A 224 2.14 -17.59 27.35
C ALA A 224 2.09 -18.85 26.48
N ALA A 225 2.03 -20.01 27.13
CA ALA A 225 1.88 -21.30 26.48
C ALA A 225 0.47 -21.44 25.85
N VAL A 226 0.44 -21.76 24.56
CA VAL A 226 -0.75 -22.26 23.86
C VAL A 226 -1.07 -23.67 24.40
N PRO A 227 -2.32 -23.99 24.80
CA PRO A 227 -2.64 -25.35 25.22
C PRO A 227 -2.64 -26.28 24.01
N ARG A 228 -1.70 -27.21 23.98
CA ARG A 228 -1.68 -28.33 23.03
C ARG A 228 -2.83 -29.28 23.34
N VAL A 229 -3.75 -29.43 22.38
CA VAL A 229 -4.74 -30.51 22.35
C VAL A 229 -3.99 -31.85 22.36
N ARG A 230 -4.16 -32.62 23.44
CA ARG A 230 -3.60 -33.97 23.56
C ARG A 230 -4.43 -34.94 22.70
N HIS A 231 -3.86 -35.41 21.60
CA HIS A 231 -4.34 -36.62 20.94
C HIS A 231 -4.18 -37.80 21.89
N ARG A 232 -5.31 -38.36 22.34
CA ARG A 232 -5.37 -39.61 23.09
C ARG A 232 -5.02 -40.75 22.13
N ARG A 233 -3.82 -41.32 22.29
CA ARG A 233 -3.38 -42.56 21.65
C ARG A 233 -4.27 -43.70 22.14
N LEU A 234 -5.05 -44.28 21.24
CA LEU A 234 -5.82 -45.50 21.49
C LEU A 234 -4.84 -46.63 21.81
N GLN A 235 -5.02 -47.24 22.97
CA GLN A 235 -4.30 -48.44 23.38
C GLN A 235 -4.95 -49.63 22.67
N HIS A 236 -4.14 -50.36 21.91
CA HIS A 236 -4.50 -51.62 21.30
C HIS A 236 -4.53 -52.69 22.39
N THR A 237 -5.71 -53.28 22.61
CA THR A 237 -5.87 -54.56 23.30
C THR A 237 -6.41 -55.56 22.29
N GLU A 238 -5.61 -56.60 22.06
CA GLU A 238 -5.96 -57.82 21.30
C GLU A 238 -7.19 -58.52 21.91
N PRO A 239 -7.99 -59.19 21.07
CA PRO A 239 -8.64 -60.43 21.48
C PRO A 239 -8.31 -61.59 20.52
N GLY A 240 -7.97 -62.73 21.11
CA GLY A 240 -7.67 -63.99 20.43
C GLY A 240 -8.88 -64.66 19.76
N PRO A 241 -8.65 -65.76 19.01
CA PRO A 241 -9.62 -66.33 18.07
C PRO A 241 -10.53 -67.36 18.75
N GLY A 242 -11.82 -67.37 18.40
CA GLY A 242 -12.78 -68.33 18.95
C GLY A 242 -14.09 -68.43 18.19
N LEU A 243 -14.20 -69.50 17.39
CA LEU A 243 -15.37 -70.32 17.03
C LEU A 243 -16.73 -69.70 16.63
N LEU A 244 -17.14 -70.03 15.40
CA LEU A 244 -18.36 -70.79 15.04
C LEU A 244 -19.64 -70.58 15.88
N ARG A 245 -20.71 -70.04 15.26
CA ARG A 245 -21.89 -70.80 14.76
C ARG A 245 -23.03 -69.88 14.34
N GLN A 246 -23.69 -70.36 13.29
CA GLN A 246 -25.00 -69.95 12.76
C GLN A 246 -26.09 -69.89 13.82
N GLY A 247 -27.10 -69.03 13.61
CA GLY A 247 -28.44 -69.28 14.16
C GLY A 247 -29.32 -68.05 14.39
N GLN A 248 -30.48 -68.08 13.73
CA GLN A 248 -31.77 -67.55 14.18
C GLN A 248 -32.14 -66.07 13.95
N LEU A 249 -32.88 -65.87 12.86
CA LEU A 249 -33.98 -64.90 12.71
C LEU A 249 -35.03 -65.07 13.83
N PRO A 250 -35.66 -63.98 14.31
CA PRO A 250 -36.97 -64.06 14.94
C PRO A 250 -38.09 -63.64 13.96
N HIS A 251 -39.10 -64.50 13.88
CA HIS A 251 -40.42 -64.31 13.26
C HIS A 251 -41.34 -63.37 14.11
N PRO A 252 -42.68 -63.35 13.94
CA PRO A 252 -43.44 -62.43 13.11
C PRO A 252 -44.39 -61.55 13.97
N GLY A 253 -45.14 -60.66 13.32
CA GLY A 253 -46.16 -59.81 13.94
C GLY A 253 -47.34 -60.59 14.56
N PRO A 254 -48.21 -59.91 15.33
CA PRO A 254 -49.29 -60.54 16.07
C PRO A 254 -50.50 -60.82 15.17
N SER A 255 -51.16 -61.95 15.43
CA SER A 255 -52.35 -62.45 14.75
C SER A 255 -53.58 -61.57 14.90
N LEU A 256 -54.35 -61.47 13.81
CA LEU A 256 -55.76 -61.89 13.74
C LEU A 256 -55.96 -62.64 12.42
#